data_AF-A0A955PDI5-F1
#
_entry.id   AF-A0A955PDI5-F1
#
_cell.length_a   1.000
_cell.length_b   1.000
_cell.length_c   1.000
_cell.angle_alpha   90.00
_cell.angle_beta   90.00
_cell.angle_gamma   90.00
#
_symmetry.space_group_name_H-M   'P 1'
#
loop_
_entity.id
_entity.type
_entity.pdbx_description
1 polymer ?
#
loop_
_entity_poly.entity_id
_entity_poly.type
_entity_poly.pdbx_seq_one_letter_code
_entity_poly.pdbx_strand_id
1 'polypeptide(L)'
;MMKRQALMIKVSQQMRRMRHFGLLVLTLGFLSGQWAGVSAQQISSEANPLQIEIYATAHQVSQFCADSASRTKVADQLKSIGASKIYLETYRSGHRVPESLLSDAKEQFEKAGFQVATGVTTTPGNG
;
A
#
# COMPACT_ATOMS: atom_id res chain seq x y z
N MET A 1 -46.08 -49.21 -57.69
CA MET A 1 -46.37 -48.13 -56.72
C MET A 1 -45.80 -48.41 -55.32
N MET A 2 -44.54 -48.87 -55.16
CA MET A 2 -43.90 -49.00 -53.82
C MET A 2 -42.44 -48.53 -53.76
N LYS A 3 -41.88 -48.00 -54.86
CA LYS A 3 -40.56 -47.34 -54.90
C LYS A 3 -40.46 -46.11 -53.97
N ARG A 4 -41.59 -45.59 -53.48
CA ARG A 4 -41.65 -44.49 -52.50
C ARG A 4 -41.44 -44.94 -51.03
N GLN A 5 -41.67 -46.20 -50.68
CA GLN A 5 -41.47 -46.67 -49.30
C GLN A 5 -40.00 -47.00 -48.99
N ALA A 6 -39.24 -47.49 -49.97
CA ALA A 6 -37.81 -47.77 -49.80
C ALA A 6 -36.96 -46.50 -49.66
N LEU A 7 -37.38 -45.37 -50.26
CA LEU A 7 -36.68 -44.09 -50.15
C LEU A 7 -36.88 -43.45 -48.77
N MET A 8 -38.06 -43.61 -48.16
CA MET A 8 -38.35 -43.06 -46.82
C MET A 8 -37.62 -43.79 -45.69
N ILE A 9 -37.36 -45.10 -45.84
CA ILE A 9 -36.59 -45.88 -44.85
C ILE A 9 -35.10 -45.50 -44.88
N LYS A 10 -34.54 -45.20 -46.05
CA LYS A 10 -33.13 -44.80 -46.18
C LYS A 10 -32.88 -43.39 -45.63
N VAL A 11 -33.82 -42.46 -45.81
CA VAL A 11 -33.75 -41.09 -45.26
C VAL A 11 -33.94 -41.07 -43.74
N SER A 12 -34.79 -41.96 -43.18
CA SER A 12 -34.98 -42.04 -41.72
C SER A 12 -33.79 -42.71 -41.01
N GLN A 13 -33.07 -43.64 -41.65
CA GLN A 13 -31.81 -44.18 -41.12
C GLN A 13 -30.63 -43.21 -41.24
N GLN A 14 -30.58 -42.39 -42.30
CA GLN A 14 -29.49 -41.43 -42.47
C GLN A 14 -29.64 -40.19 -41.55
N MET A 15 -30.88 -39.78 -41.22
CA MET A 15 -31.11 -38.69 -40.27
C MET A 15 -31.01 -39.08 -38.78
N ARG A 16 -31.02 -40.37 -38.44
CA ARG A 16 -30.82 -40.84 -37.05
C ARG A 16 -29.34 -40.88 -36.62
N ARG A 17 -28.41 -40.84 -37.58
CA ARG A 17 -26.95 -40.86 -37.31
C ARG A 17 -26.30 -39.49 -37.16
N MET A 18 -27.01 -38.38 -37.37
CA MET A 18 -26.44 -37.02 -37.40
C MET A 18 -26.93 -36.07 -36.28
N ARG A 19 -27.47 -36.58 -35.16
CA ARG A 19 -27.99 -35.70 -34.08
C ARG A 19 -27.52 -35.98 -32.66
N HIS A 20 -26.52 -36.84 -32.45
CA HIS A 20 -25.98 -37.07 -31.09
C HIS A 20 -24.46 -36.94 -30.98
N PHE A 21 -23.79 -36.44 -32.02
CA PHE A 21 -22.35 -36.10 -31.99
C PHE A 21 -22.09 -34.63 -31.58
N GLY A 22 -22.98 -34.07 -30.76
CA GLY A 22 -22.94 -32.65 -30.39
C GLY A 22 -23.69 -32.38 -29.08
N LEU A 23 -23.42 -33.19 -28.05
CA LEU A 23 -23.85 -32.90 -26.68
C LEU A 23 -22.94 -33.61 -25.67
N LEU A 24 -21.64 -33.35 -25.76
CA LEU A 24 -20.65 -33.69 -24.73
C LEU A 24 -20.09 -32.42 -24.09
N VAL A 25 -20.96 -31.48 -23.75
CA VAL A 25 -20.62 -30.28 -23.00
C VAL A 25 -21.72 -30.07 -21.95
N LEU A 26 -21.32 -29.85 -20.71
CA LEU A 26 -22.12 -29.38 -19.57
C LEU A 26 -23.03 -30.39 -18.83
N THR A 27 -22.47 -31.48 -18.30
CA THR A 27 -23.06 -32.15 -17.12
C THR A 27 -21.98 -32.63 -16.14
N LEU A 28 -21.34 -31.72 -15.40
CA LEU A 28 -20.73 -32.01 -14.08
C LEU A 28 -20.13 -30.70 -13.53
N GLY A 29 -20.93 -29.97 -12.75
CA GLY A 29 -20.48 -28.74 -12.10
C GLY A 29 -21.57 -27.94 -11.39
N PHE A 30 -22.64 -28.58 -10.93
CA PHE A 30 -23.66 -27.94 -10.09
C PHE A 30 -24.08 -28.93 -9.00
N LEU A 31 -23.25 -29.10 -7.97
CA LEU A 31 -23.71 -29.60 -6.66
C LEU A 31 -22.70 -29.36 -5.53
N SER A 32 -22.44 -28.09 -5.22
CA SER A 32 -22.08 -27.58 -3.89
C SER A 32 -21.88 -26.07 -4.05
N GLY A 33 -22.84 -25.21 -3.75
CA GLY A 33 -23.35 -25.12 -2.39
C GLY A 33 -22.30 -24.53 -1.45
N GLN A 34 -21.61 -23.45 -1.84
CA GLN A 34 -20.92 -22.54 -0.92
C GLN A 34 -21.13 -21.08 -1.36
N TRP A 35 -22.36 -20.61 -1.19
CA TRP A 35 -22.59 -19.22 -0.79
C TRP A 35 -22.14 -19.10 0.67
N ALA A 36 -20.84 -18.94 0.89
CA ALA A 36 -20.28 -18.54 2.17
C ALA A 36 -18.91 -17.93 1.90
N GLY A 37 -18.85 -16.61 1.95
CA GLY A 37 -17.61 -15.86 1.79
C GLY A 37 -17.60 -14.90 0.63
N VAL A 38 -18.60 -14.01 0.54
CA VAL A 38 -18.20 -12.60 0.38
C VAL A 38 -17.38 -12.33 1.63
N SER A 39 -16.06 -12.54 1.53
CA SER A 39 -15.14 -12.21 2.60
C SER A 39 -15.45 -10.77 2.92
N ALA A 40 -15.96 -10.52 4.13
CA ALA A 40 -16.07 -9.19 4.68
C ALA A 40 -14.76 -8.49 4.33
N GLN A 41 -14.86 -7.47 3.48
CA GLN A 41 -13.92 -6.40 3.33
C GLN A 41 -12.64 -6.62 4.15
N GLN A 42 -11.54 -6.98 3.47
CA GLN A 42 -10.24 -6.50 3.92
C GLN A 42 -10.34 -4.97 3.85
N ILE A 43 -10.93 -4.34 4.86
CA ILE A 43 -10.53 -3.00 5.27
C ILE A 43 -9.10 -3.21 5.70
N SER A 44 -8.18 -3.00 4.77
CA SER A 44 -6.77 -2.79 5.07
C SER A 44 -6.74 -1.77 6.20
N SER A 45 -6.29 -2.17 7.38
CA SER A 45 -6.18 -1.27 8.54
C SER A 45 -5.05 -0.26 8.39
N GLU A 46 -4.59 0.04 7.17
CA GLU A 46 -3.37 0.82 6.92
C GLU A 46 -3.50 1.83 5.79
N ALA A 47 -4.62 2.53 5.74
CA ALA A 47 -4.59 3.89 5.25
C ALA A 47 -5.11 4.76 6.38
N ASN A 48 -4.27 5.02 7.38
CA ASN A 48 -4.51 6.17 8.23
C ASN A 48 -4.27 7.40 7.33
N PRO A 49 -5.33 8.12 6.91
CA PRO A 49 -5.15 9.25 5.99
C PRO A 49 -4.39 10.41 6.66
N LEU A 50 -4.32 10.41 7.99
CA LEU A 50 -3.63 11.43 8.76
C LEU A 50 -2.15 11.08 8.88
N GLN A 51 -1.30 11.88 8.24
CA GLN A 51 0.16 11.82 8.41
C GLN A 51 0.59 12.95 9.35
N ILE A 52 1.31 12.57 10.41
CA ILE A 52 1.91 13.52 11.35
C ILE A 52 3.37 13.71 10.95
N GLU A 53 3.71 14.94 10.58
CA GLU A 53 5.08 15.35 10.29
C GLU A 53 5.55 16.38 11.33
N ILE A 54 6.83 16.32 11.68
CA ILE A 54 7.40 17.10 12.77
C ILE A 54 8.46 18.04 12.24
N TYR A 55 8.42 19.30 12.65
CA TYR A 55 9.44 20.28 12.35
C TYR A 55 10.25 20.59 13.60
N ALA A 56 11.55 20.27 13.58
CA ALA A 56 12.48 20.57 14.66
C ALA A 56 13.32 21.79 14.29
N THR A 57 13.20 22.85 15.11
CA THR A 57 13.99 24.08 14.92
C THR A 57 15.48 23.85 15.17
N ALA A 58 16.34 24.73 14.66
CA ALA A 58 17.80 24.60 14.79
C ALA A 58 18.25 24.50 16.27
N HIS A 59 17.59 25.24 17.16
CA HIS A 59 17.82 25.15 18.61
C HIS A 59 17.34 23.83 19.20
N GLN A 60 16.15 23.34 18.81
CA GLN A 60 15.65 22.03 19.26
C GLN A 60 16.52 20.87 18.77
N VAL A 61 17.02 20.92 17.54
CA VAL A 61 17.98 19.91 17.05
C VAL A 61 19.24 19.92 17.93
N SER A 62 19.78 21.10 18.20
CA SER A 62 20.98 21.24 19.03
C SER A 62 20.77 20.78 20.47
N GLN A 63 19.56 20.97 21.02
CA GLN A 63 19.23 20.63 22.40
C GLN A 63 18.82 19.16 22.58
N PHE A 64 17.99 18.63 21.68
CA PHE A 64 17.35 17.32 21.85
C PHE A 64 17.96 16.21 21.00
N CYS A 65 18.79 16.54 20.00
CA CYS A 65 19.45 15.56 19.15
C CYS A 65 20.97 15.45 19.40
N ALA A 66 21.50 16.17 20.41
CA ALA A 66 22.94 16.35 20.66
C ALA A 66 23.75 15.05 20.72
N ASP A 67 23.16 13.99 21.28
CA ASP A 67 23.79 12.69 21.44
C ASP A 67 22.84 11.55 21.06
N SER A 68 23.39 10.34 20.90
CA SER A 68 22.62 9.19 20.44
C SER A 68 21.50 8.77 21.39
N ALA A 69 21.70 8.86 22.71
CA ALA A 69 20.68 8.48 23.68
C ALA A 69 19.50 9.47 23.66
N SER A 70 19.79 10.76 23.54
CA SER A 70 18.79 11.82 23.36
C SER A 70 17.99 11.62 22.08
N ARG A 71 18.66 11.31 20.95
CA ARG A 71 17.98 10.99 19.67
C ARG A 71 17.06 9.78 19.76
N THR A 72 17.46 8.72 20.47
CA THR A 72 16.59 7.55 20.69
C THR A 72 15.33 7.94 21.47
N LYS A 73 15.47 8.74 22.54
CA LYS A 73 14.32 9.22 23.32
C LYS A 73 13.37 10.06 22.46
N VAL A 74 13.91 10.95 21.62
CA VAL A 74 13.11 11.73 20.67
C VAL A 74 12.38 10.79 19.71
N ALA A 75 13.08 9.82 19.11
CA ALA A 75 12.47 8.85 18.20
C ALA A 75 11.31 8.08 18.85
N ASP A 76 11.45 7.65 20.11
CA ASP A 76 10.40 6.96 20.84
C ASP A 76 9.18 7.87 21.10
N GLN A 77 9.41 9.13 21.46
CA GLN A 77 8.34 10.12 21.62
C GLN A 77 7.61 10.39 20.31
N LEU A 78 8.35 10.56 19.21
CA LEU A 78 7.77 10.78 17.88
C LEU A 78 6.96 9.56 17.40
N LYS A 79 7.43 8.34 17.70
CA LYS A 79 6.66 7.12 17.44
C LYS A 79 5.37 7.06 18.24
N SER A 80 5.40 7.47 19.51
CA SER A 80 4.22 7.42 20.38
C SER A 80 3.05 8.28 19.88
N ILE A 81 3.34 9.34 19.11
CA ILE A 81 2.34 10.19 18.47
C ILE A 81 2.04 9.81 17.02
N GLY A 82 2.66 8.75 16.48
CA GLY A 82 2.44 8.30 15.11
C GLY A 82 3.09 9.20 14.04
N ALA A 83 4.17 9.91 14.37
CA ALA A 83 4.89 10.71 13.39
C ALA A 83 5.60 9.82 12.35
N SER A 84 5.53 10.21 11.07
CA SER A 84 6.15 9.48 9.96
C SER A 84 7.37 10.20 9.37
N LYS A 85 7.48 11.52 9.60
CA LYS A 85 8.54 12.35 9.04
C LYS A 85 9.02 13.41 10.03
N ILE A 86 10.33 13.69 9.99
CA ILE A 86 10.94 14.81 10.71
C ILE A 86 11.74 15.71 9.76
N TYR A 87 11.54 17.02 9.91
CA TYR A 87 12.35 18.06 9.28
C TYR A 87 13.34 18.61 10.30
N LEU A 88 14.63 18.56 9.96
CA LEU A 88 15.72 19.11 10.77
C LEU A 88 16.11 20.48 10.22
N GLU A 89 15.82 21.55 10.95
CA GLU A 89 16.22 22.90 10.55
C GLU A 89 17.73 23.09 10.76
N THR A 90 18.41 23.58 9.73
CA THR A 90 19.88 23.71 9.73
C THR A 90 20.36 25.07 10.24
N TYR A 91 19.51 26.10 10.14
CA TYR A 91 19.84 27.47 10.50
C TYR A 91 18.61 28.26 10.93
N ARG A 92 18.73 29.01 12.03
CA ARG A 92 17.70 29.94 12.51
C ARG A 92 18.33 31.08 13.32
N SER A 93 17.98 32.33 13.02
CA SER A 93 18.34 33.50 13.85
C SER A 93 19.83 33.59 14.21
N GLY A 94 20.73 33.31 13.26
CA GLY A 94 22.19 33.31 13.50
C GLY A 94 22.74 32.00 14.07
N HIS A 95 21.89 31.10 14.55
CA HIS A 95 22.28 29.79 15.05
C HIS A 95 22.35 28.77 13.91
N ARG A 96 23.52 28.15 13.71
CA ARG A 96 23.75 27.08 12.73
C ARG A 96 24.00 25.76 13.45
N VAL A 97 23.27 24.72 13.06
CA VAL A 97 23.48 23.36 13.58
C VAL A 97 24.75 22.77 12.93
N PRO A 98 25.64 22.12 13.70
CA PRO A 98 26.79 21.43 13.13
C PRO A 98 26.37 20.36 12.12
N GLU A 99 27.11 20.25 11.01
CA GLU A 99 26.82 19.27 9.95
C GLU A 99 26.92 17.82 10.45
N SER A 100 27.92 17.52 11.29
CA SER A 100 28.07 16.20 11.91
C SER A 100 26.82 15.82 12.72
N LEU A 101 26.29 16.75 13.50
CA LEU A 101 25.07 16.53 14.27
C LEU A 101 23.85 16.26 13.37
N LEU A 102 23.71 16.99 12.25
CA LEU A 102 22.63 16.77 11.28
C LEU A 102 22.75 15.40 10.61
N SER A 103 23.97 14.99 10.23
CA SER A 103 24.25 13.67 9.64
C SER A 103 23.91 12.55 10.61
N ASP A 104 24.40 12.62 11.85
CA ASP A 104 24.14 11.62 12.89
C ASP A 104 22.65 11.53 13.24
N ALA A 105 21.98 12.68 13.32
CA ALA A 105 20.53 12.74 13.55
C ALA A 105 19.76 12.11 12.41
N LYS A 106 20.09 12.46 11.16
CA LYS A 106 19.47 11.89 9.97
C LYS A 106 19.59 10.37 9.96
N GLU A 107 20.80 9.84 10.06
CA GLU A 107 21.05 8.41 10.02
C GLU A 107 20.28 7.66 11.11
N GLN A 108 20.26 8.21 12.34
CA GLN A 108 19.58 7.56 13.45
C GLN A 108 18.05 7.59 13.32
N PHE A 109 17.46 8.69 12.82
CA PHE A 109 16.02 8.77 12.58
C PHE A 109 15.59 7.91 11.37
N GLU A 110 16.38 7.85 10.30
CA GLU A 110 16.13 6.95 9.17
C GLU A 110 16.16 5.48 9.62
N LYS A 111 17.16 5.09 10.42
CA LYS A 111 17.22 3.75 11.06
C LYS A 111 16.04 3.47 11.97
N ALA A 112 15.46 4.49 12.60
CA ALA A 112 14.28 4.37 13.44
C ALA A 112 12.96 4.29 12.64
N GLY A 113 13.00 4.44 11.31
CA GLY A 113 11.85 4.31 10.41
C GLY A 113 11.20 5.63 9.99
N PHE A 114 11.82 6.78 10.28
CA PHE A 114 11.29 8.08 9.86
C PHE A 114 11.81 8.46 8.48
N GLN A 115 10.98 9.17 7.70
CA GLN A 115 11.50 10.00 6.62
C GLN A 115 12.19 11.22 7.23
N VAL A 116 13.37 11.57 6.72
CA VAL A 116 14.11 12.74 7.22
C VAL A 116 14.35 13.71 6.08
N ALA A 117 14.03 14.99 6.32
CA ALA A 117 14.37 16.09 5.43
C ALA A 117 15.11 17.18 6.21
N THR A 118 15.93 17.96 5.52
CA THR A 118 16.58 19.14 6.10
C THR A 118 15.97 20.40 5.51
N GLY A 119 15.82 21.44 6.33
CA GLY A 119 15.21 22.70 5.89
C GLY A 119 15.90 23.93 6.45
N VAL A 120 15.53 25.08 5.89
CA VAL A 120 15.77 26.40 6.46
C VAL A 120 14.44 27.13 6.41
N THR A 121 14.02 27.75 7.51
CA THR A 121 12.88 28.66 7.50
C THR A 121 13.39 30.09 7.54
N THR A 122 13.04 30.86 6.52
CA THR A 122 13.29 32.30 6.51
C THR A 122 12.13 32.99 7.22
N THR A 123 12.44 33.93 8.11
CA THR A 123 11.47 34.90 8.61
C THR A 123 11.55 36.17 7.75
N PRO A 124 10.44 36.83 7.42
CA PRO A 124 10.48 38.15 6.80
C PRO A 124 11.34 39.09 7.65
N GLY A 125 12.31 39.77 7.03
CA GLY A 125 13.09 40.79 7.71
C GLY A 125 12.26 42.06 7.89
N ASN A 126 12.24 42.61 9.10
CA ASN A 126 12.01 44.04 9.28
C ASN A 126 13.36 44.70 9.04
N GLY A 127 13.57 45.32 7.88
CA GLY A 127 14.75 46.14 7.64
C GLY A 127 14.91 47.22 8.70
#